data_AF-A0A650MMS7-F1
#
_entry.id   AF-A0A650MMS7-F1
#
_cell.length_a   1.000
_cell.length_b   1.000
_cell.length_c   1.000
_cell.angle_alpha   90.00
_cell.angle_beta   90.00
_cell.angle_gamma   90.00
#
_symmetry.space_group_name_H-M   'P 1'
#
loop_
_entity.id
_entity.type
_entity.pdbx_description
1 polymer ?
#
loop_
_entity_poly.entity_id
_entity_poly.type
_entity_poly.pdbx_seq_one_letter_code
_entity_poly.pdbx_strand_id
1 'polypeptide(L)'
;MMKILICCLGGFSSSAMTKKVKNEIEEKELQDKISVEFGPFASSYKIMNNYDVVMVCPHIKYELPMFMKNHKNIDVPIYIFPPKMYGNMKAEDIYEDALDIIEGYKETKMNPWNFPGEDNIMVVQRCCSYRKFIK
;
A
#
# COMPACT_ATOMS: atom_id res chain seq x y z
N MET A 1 -16.39 -1.06 -4.51
CA MET A 1 -15.52 -1.38 -3.36
C MET A 1 -14.18 -1.90 -3.86
N MET A 2 -13.10 -1.20 -3.55
CA MET A 2 -11.72 -1.51 -3.90
C MET A 2 -11.07 -2.36 -2.81
N LYS A 3 -10.35 -3.42 -3.18
CA LYS A 3 -9.67 -4.34 -2.27
C LYS A 3 -8.21 -3.99 -2.15
N ILE A 4 -7.77 -3.66 -0.95
CA ILE A 4 -6.40 -3.27 -0.63
C ILE A 4 -5.81 -4.33 0.30
N LEU A 5 -4.66 -4.88 -0.08
CA LEU A 5 -3.86 -5.73 0.80
C LEU A 5 -2.68 -4.95 1.34
N ILE A 6 -2.59 -4.82 2.66
CA ILE A 6 -1.44 -4.22 3.34
C ILE A 6 -0.54 -5.34 3.86
N CYS A 7 0.66 -5.46 3.28
CA CYS A 7 1.63 -6.47 3.70
C CYS A 7 2.66 -5.92 4.69
N CYS A 8 2.76 -6.61 5.82
CA CYS A 8 3.69 -6.32 6.90
C CYS A 8 4.64 -7.50 7.15
N LEU A 9 5.60 -7.35 8.07
CA LEU A 9 6.46 -8.44 8.54
C LEU A 9 5.81 -9.34 9.62
N GLY A 10 4.52 -9.14 9.94
CA GLY A 10 3.76 -10.02 10.84
C GLY A 10 4.00 -9.81 12.35
N GLY A 11 4.27 -8.58 12.80
CA GLY A 11 4.52 -8.24 14.21
C GLY A 11 3.37 -7.54 14.96
N PHE A 12 3.57 -7.26 16.26
CA PHE A 12 2.58 -6.62 17.15
C PHE A 12 2.05 -5.27 16.64
N SER A 13 2.88 -4.47 15.96
CA SER A 13 2.47 -3.19 15.37
C SER A 13 1.37 -3.34 14.31
N SER A 14 1.24 -4.52 13.70
CA SER A 14 0.27 -4.77 12.63
C SER A 14 -1.16 -4.90 13.16
N SER A 15 -1.38 -5.43 14.37
CA SER A 15 -2.73 -5.64 14.93
C SER A 15 -3.38 -4.34 15.39
N ALA A 16 -2.64 -3.49 16.10
CA ALA A 16 -3.11 -2.17 16.52
C ALA A 16 -3.43 -1.27 15.32
N MET A 17 -2.56 -1.31 14.30
CA MET A 17 -2.73 -0.57 13.05
C MET A 17 -3.92 -1.08 12.23
N THR A 18 -4.10 -2.40 12.16
CA THR A 18 -5.29 -3.00 11.52
C THR A 18 -6.57 -2.49 12.16
N LYS A 19 -6.65 -2.50 13.49
CA LYS A 19 -7.81 -2.01 14.21
C LYS A 19 -8.04 -0.52 13.97
N LYS A 20 -6.98 0.30 14.02
CA LYS A 20 -7.05 1.74 13.74
C LYS A 20 -7.63 2.02 12.35
N VAL A 21 -7.08 1.40 11.30
CA VAL A 21 -7.53 1.63 9.92
C VAL A 21 -8.97 1.17 9.74
N LYS A 22 -9.35 0.00 10.29
CA LYS A 22 -10.73 -0.49 10.22
C LYS A 22 -11.71 0.46 10.92
N ASN A 23 -11.39 0.93 12.12
CA ASN A 23 -12.20 1.91 12.83
C ASN A 23 -12.33 3.22 12.03
N GLU A 24 -11.23 3.73 11.46
CA GLU A 24 -11.27 4.98 10.68
C GLU A 24 -12.07 4.82 9.38
N ILE A 25 -12.09 3.62 8.77
CA ILE A 25 -12.96 3.31 7.62
C ILE A 25 -14.44 3.44 8.01
N GLU A 26 -14.84 2.92 9.17
CA GLU A 26 -16.21 3.03 9.68
C GLU A 26 -16.56 4.48 10.05
N GLU A 27 -15.70 5.15 10.82
CA GLU A 27 -15.88 6.54 11.26
C GLU A 27 -16.02 7.53 10.10
N LYS A 28 -15.36 7.25 8.97
CA LYS A 28 -15.38 8.10 7.77
C LYS A 28 -16.30 7.58 6.67
N GLU A 29 -17.13 6.58 6.96
CA GLU A 29 -18.11 6.01 6.04
C GLU A 29 -17.47 5.54 4.70
N LEU A 30 -16.27 4.95 4.78
CA LEU A 30 -15.52 4.45 3.64
C LEU A 30 -15.78 2.97 3.32
N GLN A 31 -16.64 2.28 4.09
CA GLN A 31 -16.91 0.84 3.95
C GLN A 31 -17.39 0.42 2.56
N ASP A 32 -18.13 1.28 1.85
CA ASP A 32 -18.60 0.99 0.48
C ASP A 32 -17.52 1.24 -0.58
N LYS A 33 -16.49 2.00 -0.22
CA LYS A 33 -15.39 2.43 -1.11
C LYS A 33 -14.21 1.49 -1.03
N ILE A 34 -13.76 1.11 0.17
CA ILE A 34 -12.56 0.28 0.35
C ILE A 34 -12.78 -0.89 1.31
N SER A 35 -12.08 -1.99 1.03
CA SER A 35 -11.89 -3.12 1.93
C SER A 35 -10.39 -3.31 2.13
N VAL A 36 -9.93 -3.20 3.37
CA VAL A 36 -8.50 -3.30 3.72
C VAL A 36 -8.24 -4.55 4.54
N GLU A 37 -7.39 -5.41 4.00
CA GLU A 37 -6.90 -6.60 4.69
C GLU A 37 -5.40 -6.48 4.97
N PHE A 38 -4.96 -7.12 6.04
CA PHE A 38 -3.55 -7.11 6.47
C PHE A 38 -3.02 -8.54 6.44
N GLY A 39 -1.80 -8.71 5.93
CA GLY A 39 -1.18 -10.03 5.82
C GLY A 39 0.35 -10.00 5.94
N PRO A 40 0.99 -11.12 6.30
CA PRO A 40 2.45 -11.24 6.24
C PRO A 40 2.93 -11.28 4.79
N PHE A 41 3.90 -10.43 4.43
CA PHE A 41 4.44 -10.38 3.07
C PHE A 41 4.92 -11.76 2.56
N ALA A 42 5.57 -12.54 3.42
CA ALA A 42 6.12 -13.86 3.10
C ALA A 42 5.07 -14.91 2.70
N SER A 43 3.81 -14.79 3.13
CA SER A 43 2.74 -15.73 2.79
C SER A 43 1.69 -15.15 1.86
N SER A 44 1.50 -13.83 1.90
CA SER A 44 0.50 -13.10 1.11
C SER A 44 0.73 -13.13 -0.39
N TYR A 45 1.94 -13.42 -0.88
CA TYR A 45 2.24 -13.44 -2.33
C TYR A 45 1.32 -14.36 -3.14
N LYS A 46 0.81 -15.43 -2.53
CA LYS A 46 -0.09 -16.40 -3.18
C LYS A 46 -1.48 -15.82 -3.47
N ILE A 47 -1.86 -14.75 -2.78
CA ILE A 47 -3.20 -14.15 -2.85
C ILE A 47 -3.17 -12.70 -3.36
N MET A 48 -1.99 -12.11 -3.60
CA MET A 48 -1.84 -10.71 -4.00
C MET A 48 -2.72 -10.35 -5.21
N ASN A 49 -2.80 -11.23 -6.22
CA ASN A 49 -3.61 -11.01 -7.42
C ASN A 49 -5.13 -11.00 -7.18
N ASN A 50 -5.62 -11.32 -5.98
CA ASN A 50 -7.04 -11.22 -5.62
C ASN A 50 -7.46 -9.81 -5.16
N TYR A 51 -6.50 -8.89 -5.09
CA TYR A 51 -6.69 -7.51 -4.64
C TYR A 51 -6.44 -6.54 -5.80
N ASP A 52 -6.94 -5.31 -5.67
CA ASP A 52 -6.77 -4.27 -6.69
C ASP A 52 -5.43 -3.55 -6.54
N VAL A 53 -4.90 -3.47 -5.31
CA VAL A 53 -3.59 -2.91 -5.01
C VAL A 53 -2.98 -3.58 -3.77
N VAL A 54 -1.67 -3.77 -3.80
CA VAL A 54 -0.89 -4.27 -2.67
C VAL A 54 0.02 -3.16 -2.17
N MET A 55 -0.10 -2.81 -0.90
CA MET A 55 0.75 -1.81 -0.26
C MET A 55 1.62 -2.47 0.80
N VAL A 56 2.93 -2.24 0.76
CA VAL A 56 3.89 -2.92 1.63
C VAL A 56 4.60 -1.93 2.55
N CYS A 57 4.95 -2.39 3.75
CA CYS A 57 5.71 -1.60 4.70
C CYS A 57 7.08 -1.16 4.13
N PRO A 58 7.61 0.01 4.54
CA PRO A 58 8.92 0.51 4.11
C PRO A 58 10.08 -0.45 4.41
N HIS A 59 9.94 -1.29 5.45
CA HIS A 59 10.94 -2.29 5.83
C HIS A 59 11.18 -3.36 4.76
N ILE A 60 10.20 -3.61 3.87
CA ILE A 60 10.27 -4.64 2.82
C ILE A 60 11.03 -4.13 1.59
N LYS A 61 11.41 -2.84 1.55
CA LYS A 61 12.09 -2.18 0.41
C LYS A 61 13.24 -3.01 -0.18
N TYR A 62 14.10 -3.59 0.66
CA TYR A 62 15.29 -4.32 0.20
C TYR A 62 14.98 -5.74 -0.30
N GLU A 63 13.90 -6.35 0.20
CA GLU A 63 13.48 -7.70 -0.20
C GLU A 63 12.64 -7.66 -1.48
N LEU A 64 11.94 -6.55 -1.73
CA LEU A 64 10.99 -6.42 -2.84
C LEU A 64 11.62 -6.64 -4.24
N PRO A 65 12.80 -6.11 -4.60
CA PRO A 65 13.39 -6.35 -5.93
C PRO A 65 13.66 -7.82 -6.21
N MET A 66 14.20 -8.54 -5.22
CA MET A 66 14.46 -9.98 -5.34
C MET A 66 13.16 -10.78 -5.40
N PHE A 67 12.17 -10.37 -4.60
CA PHE A 67 10.83 -10.94 -4.65
C PHE A 67 10.18 -10.80 -6.04
N MET A 68 10.19 -9.60 -6.63
CA MET A 68 9.63 -9.34 -7.96
C MET A 68 10.33 -10.14 -9.06
N LYS A 69 11.66 -10.33 -8.96
CA LYS A 69 12.43 -11.16 -9.89
C LYS A 69 11.98 -12.62 -9.86
N ASN A 70 11.64 -13.14 -8.69
CA ASN A 70 11.23 -14.53 -8.47
C ASN A 70 9.74 -14.78 -8.73
N HIS A 71 8.89 -13.74 -8.65
CA HIS A 71 7.43 -13.84 -8.75
C HIS A 71 6.91 -13.00 -9.92
N LYS A 72 7.23 -13.42 -11.14
CA LYS A 72 6.87 -12.70 -12.38
C LYS A 72 5.37 -12.73 -12.73
N ASN A 73 4.60 -13.56 -12.03
CA ASN A 73 3.16 -13.73 -12.24
C ASN A 73 2.30 -12.77 -11.40
N ILE A 74 2.90 -11.78 -10.76
CA ILE A 74 2.19 -10.75 -9.99
C ILE A 74 1.74 -9.65 -10.97
N ASP A 75 0.42 -9.55 -11.16
CA ASP A 75 -0.24 -8.60 -12.07
C ASP A 75 -1.14 -7.62 -11.30
N VAL A 76 -0.65 -7.22 -10.12
CA VAL A 76 -1.28 -6.22 -9.25
C VAL A 76 -0.21 -5.19 -8.88
N PRO A 77 -0.52 -3.89 -8.85
CA PRO A 77 0.45 -2.88 -8.46
C PRO A 77 0.90 -3.08 -7.01
N ILE A 78 2.21 -3.13 -6.83
CA ILE A 78 2.84 -3.13 -5.50
C ILE A 78 3.41 -1.76 -5.22
N TYR A 79 2.98 -1.16 -4.12
CA TYR A 79 3.42 0.15 -3.65
C TYR A 79 4.11 0.04 -2.30
N ILE A 80 5.24 0.73 -2.10
CA ILE A 80 5.90 0.81 -0.79
C ILE A 80 5.45 2.10 -0.10
N PHE A 81 4.93 1.99 1.12
CA PHE A 81 4.55 3.18 1.90
C PHE A 81 5.76 4.09 2.20
N PRO A 82 5.58 5.42 2.16
CA PRO A 82 6.54 6.36 2.74
C PRO A 82 6.64 6.14 4.25
N PRO A 83 7.83 6.19 4.86
CA PRO A 83 8.00 5.89 6.29
C PRO A 83 7.11 6.74 7.22
N LYS A 84 6.95 8.04 6.92
CA LYS A 84 6.12 8.95 7.72
C LYS A 84 4.63 8.68 7.53
N MET A 85 4.19 8.39 6.32
CA MET A 85 2.80 8.00 6.04
C MET A 85 2.44 6.67 6.72
N TYR A 86 3.37 5.70 6.72
CA TYR A 86 3.18 4.42 7.44
C TYR A 86 3.06 4.60 8.97
N GLY A 87 3.66 5.64 9.55
CA GLY A 87 3.42 5.98 10.96
C GLY A 87 1.99 6.49 11.22
N ASN A 88 1.41 7.18 10.24
CA ASN A 88 0.10 7.82 10.38
C ASN A 88 -1.05 6.88 10.00
N MET A 89 -0.94 6.15 8.88
CA MET A 89 -1.90 5.17 8.36
C MET A 89 -3.36 5.66 8.41
N LYS A 90 -3.64 6.81 7.81
CA LYS A 90 -5.01 7.33 7.71
C LYS A 90 -5.77 6.65 6.58
N ALA A 91 -6.97 6.16 6.86
CA ALA A 91 -7.78 5.43 5.87
C ALA A 91 -8.05 6.23 4.59
N GLU A 92 -8.34 7.54 4.70
CA GLU A 92 -8.52 8.42 3.54
C GLU A 92 -7.27 8.56 2.68
N ASP A 93 -6.10 8.68 3.31
CA ASP A 93 -4.85 8.85 2.58
C ASP A 93 -4.47 7.55 1.85
N ILE A 94 -4.74 6.39 2.48
CA ILE A 94 -4.60 5.07 1.86
C ILE A 94 -5.56 4.93 0.67
N TYR A 95 -6.80 5.35 0.82
CA TYR A 95 -7.81 5.31 -0.24
C TYR A 95 -7.41 6.17 -1.45
N GLU A 96 -7.01 7.42 -1.20
CA GLU A 96 -6.59 8.35 -2.25
C GLU A 96 -5.37 7.82 -3.01
N ASP A 97 -4.32 7.39 -2.29
CA ASP A 97 -3.13 6.83 -2.94
C ASP A 97 -3.48 5.55 -3.73
N ALA A 98 -4.34 4.67 -3.20
CA ALA A 98 -4.75 3.45 -3.89
C ALA A 98 -5.41 3.74 -5.25
N LEU A 99 -6.27 4.76 -5.32
CA LEU A 99 -6.89 5.17 -6.59
C LEU A 99 -5.83 5.61 -7.61
N ASP A 100 -4.90 6.47 -7.19
CA ASP A 100 -3.82 6.97 -8.04
C ASP A 100 -2.89 5.87 -8.54
N ILE A 101 -2.51 4.96 -7.64
CA ILE A 101 -1.65 3.83 -7.95
C ILE A 101 -2.29 2.95 -9.02
N ILE A 102 -3.58 2.61 -8.87
CA ILE A 102 -4.28 1.75 -9.83
C ILE A 102 -4.40 2.42 -11.19
N GLU A 103 -4.71 3.72 -11.22
CA GLU A 103 -4.79 4.50 -12.46
C GLU A 103 -3.43 4.59 -13.16
N GLY A 104 -2.39 5.01 -12.45
CA GLY A 104 -1.04 5.10 -13.00
C GLY A 104 -0.45 3.74 -13.40
N TYR A 105 -0.81 2.66 -12.70
CA TYR A 105 -0.39 1.30 -13.05
C TYR A 105 -1.05 0.81 -14.34
N LYS A 106 -2.32 1.14 -14.59
CA LYS A 106 -3.00 0.79 -15.85
C LYS A 106 -2.30 1.37 -17.07
N GLU A 107 -1.75 2.58 -16.94
CA GLU A 107 -1.06 3.29 -18.02
C GLU A 107 0.38 2.83 -18.21
N THR A 108 1.14 2.70 -17.12
CA THR A 108 2.59 2.49 -17.17
C THR A 108 3.01 1.03 -17.05
N LYS A 109 2.18 0.20 -16.41
CA LYS A 109 2.50 -1.17 -15.96
C LYS A 109 3.79 -1.27 -15.12
N MET A 110 4.25 -0.15 -14.57
CA MET A 110 5.43 -0.08 -13.70
C MET A 110 5.17 -0.80 -12.38
N ASN A 111 6.05 -1.72 -12.00
CA ASN A 111 5.93 -2.48 -10.74
C ASN A 111 7.35 -2.85 -10.20
N PRO A 112 7.72 -2.50 -8.96
CA PRO A 112 6.97 -1.72 -7.98
C PRO A 112 6.62 -0.32 -8.49
N TRP A 113 5.43 0.15 -8.13
CA TRP A 113 4.94 1.46 -8.55
C TRP A 113 5.44 2.55 -7.58
N ASN A 114 5.75 3.73 -8.11
CA ASN A 114 6.07 4.92 -7.33
C ASN A 114 5.41 6.17 -7.94
N PHE A 115 5.08 7.13 -7.08
CA PHE A 115 4.62 8.44 -7.52
C PHE A 115 5.75 9.24 -8.18
N PRO A 116 5.44 10.23 -9.04
CA PRO A 116 6.44 11.11 -9.63
C PRO A 116 7.29 11.81 -8.57
N GLY A 117 8.61 11.66 -8.67
CA GLY A 117 9.59 12.20 -7.71
C GLY A 117 9.78 11.37 -6.43
N GLU A 118 9.12 10.21 -6.30
CA GLU A 118 9.23 9.31 -5.15
C GLU A 118 10.08 8.06 -5.43
N ASP A 119 11.04 8.12 -6.36
CA ASP A 119 11.87 6.97 -6.78
C ASP A 119 12.65 6.35 -5.61
N ASN A 120 13.04 7.17 -4.63
CA ASN A 120 13.67 6.70 -3.40
C ASN A 120 12.77 6.96 -2.20
N ILE A 121 11.96 5.95 -1.84
CA ILE A 121 11.01 6.01 -0.73
C ILE A 121 11.63 6.41 0.63
N MET A 122 12.95 6.23 0.82
CA MET A 122 13.64 6.58 2.07
C MET A 122 13.82 8.07 2.28
N VAL A 123 13.80 8.87 1.20
CA VAL A 123 13.90 10.33 1.28
C VAL A 123 12.53 11.00 1.25
N VAL A 124 11.46 10.27 0.92
CA VAL A 124 10.09 10.79 0.86
C VAL A 124 9.63 11.24 2.24
N GLN A 125 9.21 12.50 2.35
CA GLN A 125 8.88 13.14 3.63
C GLN A 125 7.38 13.26 3.91
N ARG A 126 6.50 12.85 2.98
CA ARG A 126 5.05 13.03 3.15
C ARG A 126 4.46 12.07 4.19
N CYS A 127 3.49 12.59 4.94
CA CYS A 127 2.75 11.87 5.98
C CYS A 127 1.25 11.69 5.67
N CYS A 128 0.85 12.05 4.45
CA CYS A 128 -0.50 12.01 3.88
C CYS A 128 -0.42 11.52 2.42
N SER A 129 -1.56 11.44 1.72
CA SER A 129 -1.62 11.05 0.31
C SER A 129 -0.80 11.95 -0.60
N TYR A 130 -0.39 11.44 -1.76
CA TYR A 130 0.39 12.19 -2.73
C TYR A 130 -0.36 13.46 -3.20
N ARG A 131 -1.65 13.33 -3.53
CA ARG A 131 -2.52 14.46 -3.92
C ARG A 131 -2.59 15.58 -2.88
N LYS A 132 -2.53 15.24 -1.59
CA LYS A 132 -2.51 16.23 -0.50
C LYS A 132 -1.13 16.85 -0.30
N PHE A 133 -0.07 16.08 -0.55
CA PHE A 133 1.30 16.53 -0.36
C PHE A 133 1.77 17.53 -1.42
N ILE A 134 1.33 17.36 -2.67
CA ILE A 134 1.73 18.24 -3.80
C ILE A 134 0.91 19.53 -3.92
N LYS A 135 -0.09 19.74 -3.07
CA LYS A 135 -0.88 20.97 -3.00
C LYS A 135 -0.20 21.99 -2.10
#